data_AF-A0A125T5B7-F1
#
_entry.id   AF-A0A125T5B7-F1
#
_cell.length_a   1.000
_cell.length_b   1.000
_cell.length_c   1.000
_cell.angle_alpha   90.00
_cell.angle_beta   90.00
_cell.angle_gamma   90.00
#
_symmetry.space_group_name_H-M   'P 1'
#
loop_
_entity.id
_entity.type
_entity.pdbx_description
1 polymer ?
#
loop_
_entity_poly.entity_id
_entity_poly.type
_entity_poly.pdbx_seq_one_letter_code
_entity_poly.pdbx_strand_id
1 'polypeptide(L)'
;AFYQDVIAAYGHPDKSRGKKLMSRVIDALRQGLPAGLEELAQLGRTLWRRRHDILAYFDVGASNGPVEAINGRLEHLRGIALGFRNLDHYILRSLIHSGQLRDRINAL
;
A
#
# COMPACT_ATOMS: atom_id res chain seq x y z
N ALA A 1 -7.93 -12.40 15.59
CA ALA A 1 -8.24 -11.19 16.40
C ALA A 1 -7.57 -9.95 15.79
N PHE A 2 -6.23 -9.86 15.78
CA PHE A 2 -5.49 -8.66 15.33
C PHE A 2 -5.91 -8.07 13.98
N TYR A 3 -6.17 -8.88 12.96
CA TYR A 3 -6.66 -8.38 11.66
C TYR A 3 -7.96 -7.58 11.79
N GLN A 4 -8.93 -8.12 12.53
CA GLN A 4 -10.20 -7.44 12.77
C GLN A 4 -10.02 -6.21 13.66
N ASP A 5 -9.08 -6.24 14.61
CA ASP A 5 -8.76 -5.09 15.46
C ASP A 5 -8.16 -3.92 14.65
N VAL A 6 -7.32 -4.23 13.65
CA VAL A 6 -6.79 -3.25 12.69
C VAL A 6 -7.92 -2.62 11.86
N ILE A 7 -8.83 -3.44 11.33
CA ILE A 7 -10.00 -2.95 10.58
C ILE A 7 -10.86 -2.06 11.46
N ALA A 8 -11.17 -2.51 12.68
CA ALA A 8 -11.99 -1.77 13.64
C ALA A 8 -11.34 -0.43 14.00
N ALA A 9 -10.02 -0.38 14.17
CA ALA A 9 -9.30 0.85 14.44
C ALA A 9 -9.44 1.86 13.28
N TYR A 10 -9.13 1.44 12.04
CA TYR A 10 -9.22 2.33 10.87
C TYR A 10 -10.65 2.76 10.52
N GLY A 11 -11.62 1.86 10.70
CA GLY A 11 -13.04 2.09 10.43
C GLY A 11 -13.79 2.83 11.54
N HIS A 12 -13.14 3.12 12.67
CA HIS A 12 -13.80 3.78 13.79
C HIS A 12 -14.21 5.22 13.40
N PRO A 13 -15.47 5.64 13.63
CA PRO A 13 -15.96 6.97 13.22
C PRO A 13 -15.24 8.11 13.95
N ASP A 14 -14.93 7.90 15.23
CA ASP A 14 -14.07 8.80 16.01
C ASP A 14 -12.60 8.40 15.82
N LYS A 15 -11.81 9.28 15.19
CA LYS A 15 -10.40 9.05 14.89
C LYS A 15 -9.52 8.98 16.14
N SER A 16 -9.85 9.69 17.22
CA SER A 16 -9.12 9.60 18.48
C SER A 16 -9.29 8.23 19.13
N ARG A 17 -10.50 7.67 19.07
CA ARG A 17 -10.76 6.28 19.51
C ARG A 17 -10.06 5.28 18.59
N GLY A 18 -10.12 5.47 17.27
CA GLY A 18 -9.38 4.65 16.30
C GLY A 18 -7.87 4.62 16.56
N LYS A 19 -7.27 5.78 16.83
CA LYS A 19 -5.85 5.91 17.20
C LYS A 19 -5.49 5.10 18.44
N LYS A 20 -6.32 5.17 19.49
CA LYS A 20 -6.13 4.39 20.72
C LYS A 20 -6.24 2.88 20.47
N LEU A 21 -7.19 2.45 19.64
CA LEU A 21 -7.34 1.05 19.24
C LEU A 21 -6.10 0.56 18.48
N MET A 22 -5.63 1.34 17.50
CA MET A 22 -4.42 1.01 16.74
C MET A 22 -3.18 0.95 17.64
N SER A 23 -3.00 1.91 18.56
CA SER A 23 -1.89 1.86 19.52
C SER A 23 -1.90 0.56 20.34
N ARG A 24 -3.07 0.13 20.84
CA ARG A 24 -3.20 -1.13 21.58
C ARG A 24 -2.82 -2.35 20.74
N VAL A 25 -3.21 -2.38 19.47
CA VAL A 25 -2.81 -3.46 18.55
C VAL A 25 -1.30 -3.50 18.38
N ILE A 26 -0.67 -2.34 18.14
CA ILE A 26 0.79 -2.23 17.98
C ILE A 26 1.52 -2.67 19.26
N ASP A 27 1.05 -2.23 20.43
CA ASP A 27 1.65 -2.59 21.71
C ASP A 27 1.51 -4.09 22.01
N ALA A 28 0.34 -4.68 21.77
CA ALA A 28 0.10 -6.10 21.95
C ALA A 28 0.98 -6.97 21.04
N LEU A 29 1.16 -6.58 19.77
CA LEU A 29 2.05 -7.27 18.84
C LEU A 29 3.54 -7.09 19.17
N ARG A 30 3.90 -6.07 19.96
CA ARG A 30 5.27 -5.84 20.43
C ARG A 30 5.62 -6.64 21.68
N GLN A 31 4.70 -6.76 22.64
CA GLN A 31 4.99 -7.30 23.98
C GLN A 31 5.38 -8.79 23.98
N GLY A 32 5.16 -9.50 22.88
CA GLY A 32 5.64 -10.85 22.66
C GLY A 32 4.52 -11.77 22.24
N LEU A 33 4.80 -12.63 21.27
CA LEU A 33 3.87 -13.63 20.76
C LEU A 33 4.37 -15.01 21.16
N PRO A 34 3.47 -15.99 21.36
CA PRO A 34 3.86 -17.39 21.50
C PRO A 34 4.82 -17.86 20.41
N ALA A 35 5.66 -18.84 20.73
CA ALA A 35 6.53 -19.49 19.74
C ALA A 35 5.69 -20.09 18.59
N GLY A 36 6.22 -20.09 17.36
CA GLY A 36 5.50 -20.52 16.15
C GLY A 36 4.67 -19.41 15.47
N LEU A 37 4.85 -18.15 15.87
CA LEU A 37 4.21 -16.96 15.27
C LEU A 37 5.25 -15.96 14.75
N GLU A 38 6.29 -16.47 14.08
CA GLU A 38 7.45 -15.68 13.64
C GLU A 38 7.06 -14.55 12.68
N GLU A 39 6.15 -14.81 11.75
CA GLU A 39 5.63 -13.81 10.80
C GLU A 39 4.88 -12.68 11.50
N LEU A 40 4.04 -13.03 12.49
CA LEU A 40 3.30 -12.05 13.27
C LEU A 40 4.23 -11.24 14.17
N ALA A 41 5.31 -11.84 14.68
CA ALA A 41 6.36 -11.13 15.41
C ALA A 41 7.12 -10.16 14.49
N GLN A 42 7.36 -10.54 13.23
CA GLN A 42 7.94 -9.65 12.23
C GLN A 42 7.01 -8.48 11.89
N LEU A 43 5.70 -8.73 11.77
CA LEU A 43 4.70 -7.69 11.62
C LEU A 43 4.73 -6.73 12.82
N GLY A 44 4.73 -7.25 14.05
CA GLY A 44 4.81 -6.44 15.27
C GLY A 44 6.05 -5.52 15.30
N ARG A 45 7.23 -6.04 14.95
CA ARG A 45 8.45 -5.22 14.80
C ARG A 45 8.30 -4.10 13.76
N THR A 46 7.68 -4.42 12.62
CA THR A 46 7.45 -3.46 11.54
C THR A 46 6.48 -2.35 11.96
N LEU A 47 5.35 -2.74 12.54
CA LEU A 47 4.34 -1.82 13.04
C LEU A 47 4.91 -0.90 14.13
N TRP A 48 5.70 -1.45 15.06
CA TRP A 48 6.36 -0.64 16.09
C TRP A 48 7.33 0.39 15.50
N ARG A 49 8.16 -0.01 14.53
CA ARG A 49 9.10 0.88 13.85
C ARG A 49 8.39 2.01 13.10
N ARG A 50 7.24 1.73 12.50
CA ARG A 50 6.43 2.68 11.71
C ARG A 50 5.28 3.33 12.49
N ARG A 51 5.19 3.11 13.81
CA ARG A 51 4.03 3.53 14.62
C ARG A 51 3.71 5.01 14.52
N HIS A 52 4.72 5.87 14.37
CA HIS A 52 4.52 7.30 14.25
C HIS A 52 3.72 7.61 12.96
N ASP A 53 4.16 7.06 11.83
CA ASP A 53 3.50 7.25 10.53
C ASP A 53 2.09 6.64 10.52
N ILE A 54 1.94 5.45 11.12
CA ILE A 54 0.66 4.74 11.21
C ILE A 54 -0.34 5.54 12.05
N LEU A 55 0.08 6.05 13.21
CA LEU A 55 -0.80 6.78 14.10
C LEU A 55 -1.12 8.19 13.58
N ALA A 56 -0.25 8.78 12.76
CA ALA A 56 -0.48 10.06 12.11
C ALA A 56 -1.71 10.04 11.19
N TYR A 57 -2.04 8.89 10.58
CA TYR A 57 -3.28 8.74 9.79
C TYR A 57 -4.52 9.21 10.56
N PHE A 58 -4.58 8.94 11.87
CA PHE A 58 -5.73 9.32 12.69
C PHE A 58 -5.78 10.81 13.02
N ASP A 59 -4.69 11.54 12.80
CA ASP A 59 -4.63 12.99 12.99
C ASP A 59 -4.88 13.74 11.67
N VAL A 60 -4.27 13.27 10.57
CA VAL A 60 -4.29 13.99 9.28
C VAL A 60 -5.26 13.42 8.24
N GLY A 61 -5.71 12.18 8.41
CA GLY A 61 -6.58 11.49 7.44
C GLY A 61 -5.92 11.13 6.09
N ALA A 62 -4.68 11.57 5.85
CA ALA A 62 -3.94 11.26 4.64
C ALA A 62 -3.59 9.77 4.57
N SER A 63 -3.83 9.16 3.40
CA SER A 63 -3.54 7.75 3.14
C SER A 63 -2.65 7.59 1.91
N ASN A 64 -2.07 6.41 1.76
CA ASN A 64 -1.32 6.03 0.55
C ASN A 64 -2.23 5.67 -0.64
N GLY A 65 -3.55 5.81 -0.53
CA GLY A 65 -4.50 5.41 -1.57
C GLY A 65 -4.21 6.01 -2.96
N PRO A 66 -3.92 7.32 -3.10
CA PRO A 66 -3.56 7.90 -4.39
C PRO A 66 -2.27 7.31 -4.98
N VAL A 67 -1.28 7.05 -4.13
CA VAL A 67 0.00 6.44 -4.54
C VAL A 67 -0.22 5.00 -4.99
N GLU A 68 -1.03 4.24 -4.27
CA GLU A 68 -1.40 2.87 -4.61
C GLU A 68 -2.21 2.79 -5.90
N ALA A 69 -3.10 3.76 -6.15
CA ALA A 69 -3.83 3.86 -7.41
C ALA A 69 -2.88 4.07 -8.60
N ILE A 70 -1.85 4.90 -8.44
CA ILE A 70 -0.80 5.09 -9.47
C ILE A 70 0.01 3.79 -9.63
N ASN A 71 0.45 3.18 -8.52
CA ASN A 71 1.21 1.93 -8.57
C ASN A 71 0.45 0.80 -9.26
N GLY A 72 -0.86 0.67 -9.02
CA GLY A 72 -1.70 -0.32 -9.72
C GLY A 72 -1.72 -0.10 -11.24
N ARG A 73 -1.73 1.16 -11.69
CA ARG A 73 -1.63 1.49 -13.13
C ARG A 73 -0.24 1.17 -13.69
N LEU A 74 0.82 1.48 -12.94
CA LEU A 74 2.19 1.17 -13.34
C LEU A 74 2.44 -0.34 -13.43
N GLU A 75 1.93 -1.11 -12.48
CA GLU A 75 1.97 -2.57 -12.48
C GLU A 75 1.27 -3.16 -13.71
N HIS A 76 0.10 -2.62 -14.07
CA HIS A 76 -0.59 -3.00 -15.30
C HIS A 76 0.24 -2.70 -16.55
N LEU A 77 0.80 -1.49 -16.67
CA LEU A 77 1.68 -1.09 -17.78
C LEU A 77 2.94 -1.95 -17.87
N ARG A 78 3.51 -2.33 -16.72
CA ARG A 78 4.64 -3.26 -16.64
C ARG A 78 4.29 -4.63 -17.19
N GLY A 79 3.09 -5.13 -16.93
CA GLY A 79 2.59 -6.36 -17.54
C GLY A 79 2.47 -6.29 -19.06
N ILE A 80 2.00 -5.15 -19.59
CA ILE A 80 1.81 -4.94 -21.05
C ILE A 80 3.14 -4.86 -21.81
N ALA A 81 4.16 -4.27 -21.20
CA ALA A 81 5.49 -4.10 -21.77
C ALA A 81 6.49 -5.17 -21.29
N LEU A 82 6.00 -6.27 -20.71
CA LEU A 82 6.83 -7.38 -20.27
C LEU A 82 7.61 -7.98 -21.45
N GLY A 83 8.91 -8.21 -21.26
CA GLY A 83 9.80 -8.80 -22.28
C GLY A 83 10.59 -7.80 -23.11
N PHE A 84 10.25 -6.51 -23.08
CA PHE A 84 11.08 -5.47 -23.68
C PHE A 84 12.28 -5.15 -22.79
N ARG A 85 13.49 -5.37 -23.31
CA ARG A 85 14.76 -5.07 -22.61
C ARG A 85 15.32 -3.69 -22.94
N ASN A 86 14.81 -3.07 -24.00
CA ASN A 86 15.13 -1.71 -24.41
C ASN A 86 14.05 -0.76 -23.85
N LEU A 87 14.50 0.31 -23.17
CA LEU A 87 13.63 1.27 -22.50
C LEU A 87 12.71 2.01 -23.48
N ASP A 88 13.20 2.37 -24.66
CA ASP A 88 12.41 3.08 -25.67
C ASP A 88 11.27 2.20 -26.17
N HIS A 89 11.53 0.92 -26.43
CA HIS A 89 10.50 -0.04 -26.84
C HIS A 89 9.49 -0.33 -25.71
N TYR A 90 9.97 -0.38 -24.46
CA TYR A 90 9.11 -0.51 -23.28
C TYR A 90 8.14 0.68 -23.18
N ILE A 91 8.67 1.91 -23.25
CA ILE A 91 7.89 3.15 -23.21
C ILE A 91 6.90 3.20 -24.38
N LEU A 92 7.36 2.89 -25.60
CA LEU A 92 6.52 2.89 -26.80
C LEU A 92 5.34 1.91 -26.64
N ARG A 93 5.60 0.69 -26.16
CA ARG A 93 4.56 -0.32 -25.91
C ARG A 93 3.56 0.15 -24.87
N SER A 94 4.02 0.75 -23.77
CA SER A 94 3.15 1.33 -22.75
C SER A 94 2.31 2.49 -23.30
N LEU A 95 2.87 3.39 -24.11
CA LEU A 95 2.16 4.54 -24.69
C LEU A 95 1.08 4.13 -25.70
N ILE A 96 1.37 3.15 -26.56
CA ILE A 96 0.39 2.57 -27.50
C ILE A 96 -0.81 2.02 -26.72
N HIS A 97 -0.56 1.28 -25.64
CA HIS A 97 -1.63 0.66 -24.86
C HIS A 97 -2.43 1.67 -24.05
N SER A 98 -1.77 2.70 -23.50
CA SER A 98 -2.39 3.75 -22.68
C SER A 98 -3.24 4.74 -23.48
N GLY A 99 -3.33 4.60 -24.80
CA GLY A 99 -4.12 5.45 -25.68
C GLY A 99 -3.46 6.76 -26.10
N GLN A 100 -2.23 7.07 -25.64
CA GLN A 100 -1.56 8.32 -25.98
C GLN A 100 -0.96 8.34 -27.41
N LEU A 101 -0.89 7.18 -28.07
CA LEU A 101 -0.18 7.04 -29.35
C LEU A 101 -0.96 6.31 -30.46
N ARG A 102 -2.08 5.65 -30.15
CA ARG A 102 -2.89 4.95 -31.17
C ARG A 102 -3.44 5.91 -32.23
N ASP A 103 -3.85 7.12 -31.81
CA ASP A 103 -4.37 8.12 -32.74
C ASP A 103 -3.27 8.80 -33.56
N ARG A 104 -2.00 8.75 -33.13
CA ARG A 104 -0.87 9.37 -33.82
C ARG A 104 -0.14 8.44 -34.79
N ILE A 105 -0.23 7.12 -34.58
CA ILE A 105 0.38 6.12 -35.46
C ILE A 105 -0.45 5.88 -36.73
N ASN A 106 -1.78 6.00 -36.65
CA ASN A 106 -2.67 5.82 -37.82
C ASN A 106 -2.85 7.11 -38.66
N ALA A 107 -2.12 8.18 -38.35
CA ALA A 107 -2.16 9.46 -39.06
C ALA A 107 -0.96 9.68 -40.01
N LEU A 108 -0.16 8.63 -40.23
CA LEU A 108 0.90 8.54 -41.25
C LEU A 108 0.49 7.49 -42.30
#